data_AF-A0A2D9CF04-F1
#
_entry.id   AF-A0A2D9CF04-F1
#
_cell.length_a   1.000
_cell.length_b   1.000
_cell.length_c   1.000
_cell.angle_alpha   90.00
_cell.angle_beta   90.00
_cell.angle_gamma   90.00
#
_symmetry.space_group_name_H-M   'P 1'
#
loop_
_entity.id
_entity.type
_entity.pdbx_description
1 polymer ?
#
loop_
_entity_poly.entity_id
_entity_poly.type
_entity_poly.pdbx_seq_one_letter_code
_entity_poly.pdbx_strand_id
1 'polypeptide(L)' 'MQDALEVTYGPFMTVTDLADVLNVSNQTLYNKSSKGALDVPHYKLGKKLLFPTPAVADYIKSKLTE' A
#
# COMPACT_ATOMS: atom_id res chain seq x y z
N MET A 1 -1.78 13.69 -6.00
CA MET A 1 -1.24 12.63 -5.11
C MET A 1 -1.18 11.30 -5.84
N GLN A 2 -2.29 10.85 -6.44
CA GLN A 2 -2.31 9.63 -7.27
C GLN A 2 -1.33 9.70 -8.45
N ASP A 3 -1.34 10.78 -9.24
CA ASP A 3 -0.46 10.93 -10.42
C ASP A 3 1.04 10.85 -10.08
N ALA A 4 1.44 11.37 -8.91
CA ALA A 4 2.83 11.31 -8.47
C ALA A 4 3.26 9.87 -8.12
N LEU A 5 2.38 9.13 -7.45
CA LEU A 5 2.63 7.75 -7.06
C LEU A 5 2.63 6.82 -8.29
N GLU A 6 1.76 7.05 -9.27
CA GLU A 6 1.72 6.25 -10.50
C GLU A 6 2.96 6.46 -11.37
N VAL A 7 3.51 7.68 -11.41
CA VAL A 7 4.77 7.96 -12.13
C VAL A 7 5.96 7.29 -11.45
N THR A 8 6.01 7.27 -10.12
CA THR A 8 7.16 6.73 -9.37
C THR A 8 7.14 5.20 -9.26
N TYR A 9 5.98 4.60 -8.99
CA TYR A 9 5.85 3.18 -8.66
C TYR A 9 5.06 2.37 -9.70
N GLY A 10 4.42 3.03 -10.66
CA GLY A 10 3.57 2.37 -11.66
C GLY A 10 2.14 2.10 -11.17
N PRO A 11 1.36 1.26 -11.89
CA PRO A 11 -0.04 0.99 -11.56
C PRO A 11 -0.23 0.13 -10.29
N PHE A 12 0.80 -0.61 -9.90
CA PHE A 12 0.80 -1.44 -8.70
C PHE A 12 2.09 -1.25 -7.92
N MET A 13 1.94 -1.05 -6.62
CA MET A 13 3.00 -0.99 -5.63
C MET A 13 3.23 -2.36 -4.99
N THR A 14 4.46 -2.64 -4.59
CA THR A 14 4.77 -3.78 -3.72
C THR A 14 4.61 -3.40 -2.25
N VAL A 15 4.70 -4.39 -1.35
CA VAL A 15 4.70 -4.11 0.09
C VAL A 15 5.87 -3.23 0.54
N THR A 16 7.00 -3.31 -0.16
CA THR A 16 8.18 -2.49 0.13
C THR A 16 7.93 -1.04 -0.25
N ASP A 17 7.30 -0.82 -1.41
CA ASP A 17 6.91 0.52 -1.85
C ASP A 17 5.86 1.12 -0.89
N LEU A 18 4.88 0.31 -0.47
CA LEU A 18 3.88 0.74 0.50
C LEU A 18 4.50 1.09 1.86
N ALA A 19 5.53 0.34 2.29
CA ALA A 19 6.26 0.61 3.53
C ALA A 19 6.98 1.96 3.49
N ASP A 20 7.60 2.27 2.35
CA ASP A 20 8.28 3.55 2.09
C ASP A 20 7.27 4.70 2.12
N VAL A 21 6.16 4.57 1.39
CA VAL A 21 5.11 5.60 1.32
C VAL A 21 4.44 5.85 2.67
N LEU A 22 4.16 4.80 3.44
CA LEU A 22 3.51 4.91 4.75
C LEU A 22 4.52 5.18 5.89
N ASN A 23 5.81 5.21 5.59
CA ASN A 23 6.91 5.32 6.55
C ASN A 23 6.78 4.31 7.72
N VAL A 24 6.52 3.04 7.39
CA VAL A 24 6.38 1.93 8.34
C VAL A 24 7.28 0.77 7.95
N SER A 25 7.60 -0.11 8.89
CA SER A 25 8.40 -1.29 8.57
C SER A 25 7.64 -2.30 7.69
N ASN A 26 8.36 -2.95 6.76
CA ASN A 26 7.84 -4.09 5.99
C ASN A 26 7.22 -5.16 6.90
N GLN A 27 7.86 -5.46 8.03
CA GLN A 27 7.39 -6.46 8.99
C GLN A 27 6.04 -6.07 9.59
N THR A 28 5.83 -4.78 9.90
CA THR A 28 4.54 -4.27 10.37
C THR A 28 3.45 -4.50 9.32
N LEU A 29 3.72 -4.20 8.05
CA LEU A 29 2.75 -4.43 6.97
C LEU A 29 2.46 -5.92 6.76
N TYR A 30 3.47 -6.79 6.76
CA TYR A 30 3.27 -8.23 6.69
C TYR A 30 2.45 -8.78 7.86
N ASN A 31 2.72 -8.29 9.08
CA ASN A 31 1.96 -8.67 10.27
C ASN A 31 0.50 -8.23 10.16
N LYS A 32 0.24 -7.01 9.68
CA LYS A 32 -1.13 -6.50 9.46
C LYS A 32 -1.86 -7.29 8.38
N SER A 33 -1.20 -7.54 7.24
CA SER A 33 -1.74 -8.36 6.15
C SER A 33 -2.10 -9.77 6.63
N SER A 34 -1.19 -10.42 7.36
CA SER A 34 -1.38 -11.79 7.88
C SER A 34 -2.52 -11.88 8.90
N LYS A 35 -2.78 -10.80 9.63
CA LYS A 35 -3.88 -10.71 10.61
C LYS A 35 -5.20 -10.23 10.02
N GLY A 36 -5.26 -9.97 8.70
CA GLY A 36 -6.43 -9.38 8.05
C GLY A 36 -6.73 -7.94 8.49
N ALA A 37 -5.78 -7.28 9.14
CA ALA A 37 -5.90 -5.93 9.69
C ALA A 37 -5.24 -4.87 8.78
N LEU A 38 -5.12 -5.17 7.49
CA LEU A 38 -4.60 -4.25 6.49
C LEU A 38 -5.78 -3.64 5.73
N ASP A 39 -6.17 -2.44 6.12
CA ASP A 39 -7.26 -1.66 5.49
C ASP A 39 -6.95 -1.19 4.06
N VAL A 40 -5.72 -1.37 3.59
CA VAL A 40 -5.33 -1.02 2.22
C VAL A 40 -5.78 -2.11 1.25
N PRO A 41 -6.53 -1.78 0.18
CA PRO A 41 -6.90 -2.73 -0.87
C PRO A 41 -5.66 -3.35 -1.52
N HIS A 42 -5.64 -4.68 -1.62
CA HIS A 42 -4.50 -5.40 -2.15
C HIS A 42 -4.89 -6.71 -2.82
N TYR A 43 -4.06 -7.13 -3.77
CA TYR A 43 -4.14 -8.41 -4.44
C TYR A 43 -2.97 -9.29 -4.01
N LYS A 44 -3.27 -10.56 -3.74
CA LYS A 44 -2.25 -11.55 -3.43
C LYS A 44 -1.91 -12.35 -4.69
N LEU A 45 -0.71 -12.17 -5.21
CA LEU A 45 -0.17 -12.93 -6.34
C LEU A 45 0.87 -13.93 -5.82
N GLY A 46 0.42 -15.14 -5.50
CA GLY A 46 1.25 -16.16 -4.87
C GLY A 46 1.74 -15.72 -3.49
N LYS A 47 3.05 -15.47 -3.35
CA LYS A 47 3.67 -14.95 -2.11
C LYS A 47 3.78 -13.42 -2.08
N LYS A 48 3.51 -12.74 -3.19
CA LYS A 48 3.65 -11.28 -3.31
C LYS A 48 2.32 -10.59 -3.05
N LEU A 49 2.40 -9.41 -2.44
CA LEU A 49 1.28 -8.49 -2.29
C LEU A 49 1.46 -7.35 -3.29
N LEU A 50 0.42 -7.08 -4.06
CA LEU A 50 0.32 -5.99 -5.01
C LEU A 50 -0.77 -5.04 -4.56
N PHE A 51 -0.43 -3.75 -4.48
CA PHE A 51 -1.31 -2.70 -4.01
C PHE A 51 -1.62 -1.78 -5.18
N PRO A 52 -2.88 -1.63 -5.61
CA PRO A 52 -3.21 -0.69 -6.67
C PRO A 52 -2.85 0.73 -6.23
N THR A 53 -2.00 1.41 -6.99
CA THR A 53 -1.52 2.75 -6.66
C THR A 53 -2.67 3.76 -6.44
N PRO A 54 -3.76 3.75 -7.24
CA PRO A 54 -4.92 4.61 -6.98
C PRO A 54 -5.55 4.34 -5.60
N ALA A 55 -5.72 3.06 -5.24
CA ALA A 55 -6.32 2.69 -3.95
C ALA A 55 -5.45 3.06 -2.76
N VAL A 56 -4.12 2.96 -2.89
CA VAL A 56 -3.16 3.43 -1.89
C VAL A 56 -3.26 4.94 -1.71
N ALA A 57 -3.35 5.69 -2.82
CA ALA A 57 -3.49 7.14 -2.77
C ALA A 57 -4.78 7.58 -2.04
N ASP A 58 -5.90 6.92 -2.30
CA ASP A 58 -7.16 7.20 -1.58
C ASP A 58 -7.09 6.82 -0.10
N TYR A 59 -6.45 5.69 0.24
CA TYR A 59 -6.23 5.31 1.63
C TYR A 59 -5.39 6.34 2.41
N ILE A 60 -4.33 6.86 1.80
CA ILE A 60 -3.50 7.90 2.43
C ILE A 60 -4.31 9.17 2.66
N LYS A 61 -5.09 9.60 1.65
CA LYS A 61 -5.98 10.76 1.78
C LYS A 61 -7.00 10.57 2.89
N SER A 62 -7.62 9.40 3.01
CA SER A 62 -8.60 9.15 4.07
C SER A 62 -7.96 9.26 5.46
N LYS A 63 -6.71 8.80 5.62
CA LYS A 63 -5.97 8.88 6.90
C LYS A 63 -5.46 10.27 7.25
N LEU A 64 -5.28 11.15 6.26
CA LEU A 64 -4.88 12.55 6.47
C LEU A 64 -6.07 13.48 6.80
N THR A 65 -7.30 13.01 6.57
CA THR A 65 -8.53 13.79 6.79
C THR A 65 -9.23 13.41 8.11
N GLU A 66 -8.68 12.44 8.85
CA GLU A 66 -9.11 12.07 10.22
C GLU A 66 -8.42 12.92 11.29
#